data_AF-A0A7J9I820-F1
#
_entry.id   AF-A0A7J9I820-F1
#
_cell.length_a   1.000
_cell.length_b   1.000
_cell.length_c   1.000
_cell.angle_alpha   90.00
_cell.angle_beta   90.00
_cell.angle_gamma   90.00
#
_symmetry.space_group_name_H-M   'P 1'
#
loop_
_entity.id
_entity.type
_entity.pdbx_description
1 polymer ?
#
loop_
_entity_poly.entity_id
_entity_poly.type
_entity_poly.pdbx_seq_one_letter_code
_entity_poly.pdbx_strand_id
1 'polypeptide(L)' 'MWYLLQLHARACKESQCHVPRCRDLKEHLRRLQQQSDSRRRAAVMEMMRQRAAEVAGSSG' A
#
# COMPACT_ATOMS: atom_id res chain seq x y z
N MET A 1 9.51 21.54 10.41
CA MET A 1 8.29 21.22 11.17
C MET A 1 7.47 20.05 10.60
N TRP A 2 7.29 19.90 9.28
CA TRP A 2 6.56 18.76 8.68
C TRP A 2 7.16 17.37 8.95
N TYR A 3 8.50 17.26 9.05
CA TYR A 3 9.16 15.97 9.27
C TYR A 3 8.77 15.33 10.62
N LEU A 4 8.71 16.11 11.70
CA LEU A 4 8.26 15.63 13.00
C LEU A 4 6.80 15.17 12.96
N LEU A 5 5.96 15.91 12.21
CA LEU A 5 4.56 15.56 12.04
C LEU A 5 4.39 14.26 11.23
N GLN A 6 5.19 14.05 10.19
CA GLN A 6 5.21 12.78 9.45
C GLN A 6 5.69 11.62 10.34
N LEU A 7 6.74 11.82 11.14
CA LEU A 7 7.23 10.82 12.09
C LEU A 7 6.14 10.46 13.11
N HIS A 8 5.47 11.47 13.67
CA HIS A 8 4.34 11.27 14.56
C HIS A 8 3.22 10.49 13.87
N ALA A 9 2.74 10.94 12.71
CA ALA A 9 1.61 10.31 12.02
C ALA A 9 1.87 8.83 11.68
N ARG A 10 3.12 8.46 11.37
CA ARG A 10 3.56 7.08 11.14
C ARG A 10 3.53 6.22 12.41
N ALA A 11 3.90 6.78 13.57
CA ALA A 11 3.96 6.06 14.84
C ALA A 11 2.66 6.13 15.65
N CYS A 12 1.79 7.09 15.36
CA CYS A 12 0.61 7.41 16.14
C CYS A 12 -0.44 6.30 16.03
N LYS A 13 -0.83 5.71 17.16
CA LYS A 13 -1.88 4.68 17.25
C LYS A 13 -3.19 5.21 17.84
N GLU A 14 -3.19 6.44 18.32
CA GLU A 14 -4.38 7.09 18.89
C GLU A 14 -5.45 7.34 17.83
N SER A 15 -6.68 6.89 18.11
CA SER A 15 -7.87 7.16 17.30
C SER A 15 -8.31 8.62 17.43
N GLN A 16 -8.19 9.19 18.63
CA GLN A 16 -8.52 10.58 18.93
C GLN A 16 -7.28 11.44 19.17
N CYS A 17 -6.31 11.39 18.25
CA CYS A 17 -5.13 12.25 18.33
C CYS A 17 -5.50 13.74 18.17
N HIS A 18 -4.99 14.58 19.08
CA HIS A 18 -5.19 16.04 19.08
C HIS A 18 -4.12 16.81 18.30
N VAL A 19 -3.09 16.13 17.80
CA VAL A 19 -2.05 16.77 16.98
C VAL A 19 -2.68 17.20 15.65
N PRO A 20 -2.62 18.50 15.30
CA PRO A 20 -3.20 18.99 14.06
C PRO A 20 -2.65 18.23 12.85
N ARG A 21 -3.52 17.88 11.89
CA ARG A 21 -3.20 17.17 10.62
C ARG A 21 -2.68 15.73 10.78
N CYS A 22 -2.56 15.20 11.99
CA CYS A 22 -2.15 13.81 12.21
C CYS A 22 -3.10 12.82 11.52
N ARG A 23 -4.42 13.05 11.64
CA ARG A 23 -5.45 12.21 11.02
C ARG A 23 -5.36 12.22 9.50
N ASP A 24 -5.28 13.40 8.90
CA ASP A 24 -5.20 13.56 7.44
C ASP A 24 -3.94 12.89 6.88
N LEU A 25 -2.80 13.06 7.54
CA LEU A 25 -1.55 12.39 7.15
C LEU A 25 -1.63 10.88 7.30
N LYS A 26 -2.22 10.38 8.39
CA LYS A 26 -2.39 8.94 8.61
C LYS A 26 -3.27 8.33 7.51
N GLU A 27 -4.36 9.01 7.15
CA GLU A 27 -5.23 8.60 6.05
C GLU A 27 -4.50 8.63 4.70
N HIS A 28 -3.76 9.70 4.42
CA HIS A 28 -2.98 9.82 3.19
C HIS A 28 -1.96 8.69 3.05
N LEU A 29 -1.20 8.40 4.12
CA LEU A 29 -0.24 7.29 4.16
C LEU A 29 -0.93 5.93 3.96
N ARG A 30 -2.10 5.73 4.58
CA ARG A 30 -2.89 4.52 4.38
C ARG A 30 -3.33 4.36 2.92
N ARG A 31 -3.80 5.43 2.28
CA ARG A 31 -4.20 5.41 0.86
C ARG A 31 -3.00 5.10 -0.06
N LEU A 32 -1.83 5.69 0.20
CA LEU A 32 -0.60 5.38 -0.53
C LEU A 32 -0.20 3.90 -0.40
N GLN A 33 -0.22 3.38 0.83
CA GLN A 33 0.08 1.98 1.09
C GLN A 33 -0.89 1.05 0.36
N GLN A 34 -2.19 1.34 0.43
CA GLN A 34 -3.22 0.58 -0.28
C GLN A 34 -3.01 0.61 -1.80
N GLN A 35 -2.67 1.75 -2.38
CA GLN A 35 -2.37 1.86 -3.81
C GLN A 35 -1.17 0.99 -4.21
N SER A 36 -0.10 1.02 -3.41
CA SER A 36 1.08 0.17 -3.63
C SER A 36 0.72 -1.32 -3.57
N ASP A 37 -0.05 -1.71 -2.55
CA ASP A 37 -0.50 -3.09 -2.36
C ASP A 37 -1.41 -3.57 -3.51
N SER A 38 -2.32 -2.72 -3.98
CA SER A 38 -3.16 -3.01 -5.15
C SER A 38 -2.31 -3.23 -6.41
N ARG A 39 -1.32 -2.37 -6.67
CA ARG A 39 -0.39 -2.53 -7.81
C ARG A 39 0.39 -3.82 -7.71
N ARG A 40 0.94 -4.13 -6.52
CA ARG A 40 1.69 -5.36 -6.27
C ARG A 40 0.84 -6.60 -6.51
N ARG A 41 -0.40 -6.61 -6.02
CA ARG A 41 -1.34 -7.74 -6.24
C ARG A 41 -1.65 -7.94 -7.71
N ALA A 42 -1.93 -6.86 -8.44
CA ALA A 42 -2.18 -6.93 -9.88
C ALA A 42 -0.98 -7.50 -10.66
N ALA A 43 0.24 -7.05 -10.34
CA ALA A 43 1.46 -7.57 -10.97
C ALA A 43 1.66 -9.08 -10.70
N VAL A 44 1.42 -9.53 -9.47
CA VAL A 44 1.50 -10.96 -9.13
C VAL A 44 0.44 -11.78 -9.86
N MET A 45 -0.80 -11.29 -9.93
CA MET A 45 -1.86 -11.96 -10.68
C MET A 45 -1.51 -12.11 -12.16
N GLU A 46 -0.94 -11.07 -12.78
CA GLU A 46 -0.50 -11.14 -14.17
C GLU A 46 0.67 -12.12 -14.37
N MET A 47 1.67 -12.12 -13.49
CA MET A 47 2.77 -13.10 -13.55
C MET A 47 2.26 -14.54 -13.42
N MET A 48 1.29 -14.79 -12.53
CA MET A 48 0.68 -16.12 -12.40
C MET A 48 -0.09 -16.52 -13.66
N ARG A 49 -0.79 -15.57 -14.29
CA ARG A 49 -1.51 -15.79 -15.55
C ARG A 49 -0.54 -16.16 -16.69
N GLN A 50 0.59 -15.45 -16.79
CA GLN A 50 1.64 -15.73 -17.78
C GLN A 50 2.22 -17.14 -17.59
N ARG A 51 2.59 -17.50 -16.36
CA ARG A 51 3.08 -18.84 -16.03
C ARG A 51 2.09 -19.96 -16.39
N ALA A 52 0.80 -19.74 -16.12
CA ALA A 52 -0.23 -20.70 -16.48
C ALA A 52 -0.34 -20.89 -18.02
N ALA A 53 -0.22 -19.82 -18.78
CA ALA A 53 -0.21 -19.87 -20.25
C ALA A 53 1.03 -20.58 -20.81
N GLU A 54 2.21 -20.35 -20.23
CA GLU A 54 3.46 -21.02 -20.62
C GLU A 54 3.38 -22.54 -20.43
N VAL A 55 2.87 -23.02 -19.29
CA VAL A 55 2.70 -24.46 -19.02
C VAL A 55 1.71 -25.09 -20.00
N ALA A 56 0.58 -24.42 -20.28
CA ALA A 56 -0.41 -24.90 -21.24
C ALA A 56 0.16 -24.99 -22.67
N GLY A 57 0.95 -24.00 -23.09
CA GLY A 57 1.57 -23.97 -24.43
C GLY A 57 2.71 -24.99 -24.62
N SER A 58 3.39 -25.40 -23.55
CA SER A 58 4.43 -26.45 -23.61
C SER A 58 3.88 -27.88 -23.60
N SER A 59 2.57 -28.06 -23.35
CA SER A 59 1.94 -29.38 -23.22
C SER A 59 1.20 -29.85 -24.50
N GLY A 60 1.32 -29.11 -25.60
CA GLY A 60 0.77 -29.45 -26.92
C GLY A 60 1.87 -29.70 -27.94
#